data_AF-A0A1C3EHT3-F1
#
_entry.id   AF-A0A1C3EHT3-F1
#
_cell.length_a   1.000
_cell.length_b   1.000
_cell.length_c   1.000
_cell.angle_alpha   90.00
_cell.angle_beta   90.00
_cell.angle_gamma   90.00
#
_symmetry.space_group_name_H-M   'P 1'
#
loop_
_entity.id
_entity.type
_entity.pdbx_description
1 polymer ?
#
loop_
_entity_poly.entity_id
_entity_poly.type
_entity_poly.pdbx_seq_one_letter_code
_entity_poly.pdbx_strand_id
1 'polypeptide(L)'
;MTIEFLCVHCQAHIRVPDRAGGRGGECPRCRKKIKVPKKSTLPAAPPEAAPAPVAAAGPATKSSAATRTSSSAIPAAAKVASIPKPNEHDELEVEFSSVDEATGEEVSPTAFRHAAPSSASSAVSPVEVTQTASKKPRTVKVRRRGDSTGLLMGVVAVILVTCLGGAGYWWSTQKSILKEQVKAYAQAPESIPKVSVRSTSLMVDEATREKVFSALERNQLPLLSSVMEIYISAKGDELDIAVNRGKQTQFVAVEIPIQSPIREFLKMNFESLAKPQLDLLKTSGSEFIEAYGRQLSGKGTPGEIPRFRDSFALPQLVGPLGFHLVAKTGDGNSYRCVAEQGPLLWFLLPSGVKNFIVEGRPIGNQTLLPVQLQVTVTSDPLPDSAADPVNPPDAAQPAPGNMEMKDDTKGMNEPQEKPEKQGMNMEMKSDPEMKP
;
A
#
# COMPACT_ATOMS: atom_id res chain seq x y z
N MET A 1 -12.75 31.88 -23.21
CA MET A 1 -13.22 31.03 -22.10
C MET A 1 -12.02 30.29 -21.49
N THR A 2 -12.17 29.61 -20.36
CA THR A 2 -11.11 28.81 -19.73
C THR A 2 -11.23 27.37 -20.20
N ILE A 3 -10.12 26.74 -20.58
CA ILE A 3 -10.04 25.31 -20.90
C ILE A 3 -9.58 24.59 -19.63
N GLU A 4 -10.36 23.61 -19.19
CA GLU A 4 -10.05 22.76 -18.05
C GLU A 4 -9.76 21.34 -18.54
N PHE A 5 -8.64 20.75 -18.10
CA PHE A 5 -8.26 19.39 -18.47
C PHE A 5 -7.32 18.76 -17.42
N LEU A 6 -7.17 17.43 -17.46
CA LEU A 6 -6.26 16.69 -16.58
C LEU A 6 -4.90 16.47 -17.26
N CYS A 7 -3.81 16.65 -16.52
CA CYS A 7 -2.46 16.34 -17.01
C CYS A 7 -2.32 14.83 -17.29
N VAL A 8 -1.87 14.46 -18.49
CA VAL A 8 -1.65 13.06 -18.88
C VAL A 8 -0.60 12.31 -18.04
N HIS A 9 0.26 13.03 -17.31
CA HIS A 9 1.35 12.42 -16.57
C HIS A 9 1.12 12.30 -15.06
N CYS A 10 0.43 13.26 -14.45
CA CYS A 10 0.20 13.28 -13.00
C CYS A 10 -1.27 13.49 -12.61
N GLN A 11 -2.18 13.53 -13.61
CA GLN A 11 -3.62 13.71 -13.44
C GLN A 11 -4.03 15.00 -12.69
N ALA A 12 -3.12 15.97 -12.55
CA ALA A 12 -3.46 17.26 -11.96
C ALA A 12 -4.46 18.02 -12.84
N HIS A 13 -5.45 18.66 -12.21
CA HIS A 13 -6.40 19.55 -12.85
C HIS A 13 -5.72 20.86 -13.27
N ILE A 14 -5.80 21.19 -14.56
CA ILE A 14 -5.14 22.36 -15.16
C ILE A 14 -6.21 23.27 -15.77
N ARG A 15 -6.17 24.55 -15.40
CA ARG A 15 -6.98 25.62 -15.99
C ARG A 15 -6.08 26.55 -16.79
N VAL A 16 -6.40 26.75 -18.07
CA VAL A 16 -5.65 27.65 -18.96
C VAL A 16 -6.61 28.49 -19.80
N PRO A 17 -6.22 29.71 -20.22
CA PRO A 17 -7.05 30.52 -21.10
C PRO A 17 -7.16 29.88 -22.49
N ASP A 18 -8.29 30.09 -23.18
CA ASP A 18 -8.60 29.54 -24.52
C ASP A 18 -7.47 29.68 -25.54
N ARG A 19 -6.73 30.80 -25.49
CA ARG A 19 -5.59 31.09 -26.38
C ARG A 19 -4.45 30.08 -26.28
N ALA A 20 -4.40 29.31 -25.19
CA ALA A 20 -3.44 28.22 -24.98
C ALA A 20 -3.86 26.92 -25.70
N GLY A 21 -5.12 26.81 -26.15
CA GLY A 21 -5.65 25.63 -26.85
C GLY A 21 -4.80 25.22 -28.04
N GLY A 22 -4.32 23.97 -28.04
CA GLY A 22 -3.44 23.39 -29.06
C GLY A 22 -1.96 23.71 -28.90
N ARG A 23 -1.56 24.61 -27.99
CA ARG A 23 -0.15 24.94 -27.72
C ARG A 23 0.48 23.95 -26.75
N GLY A 24 1.81 23.81 -26.84
CA GLY A 24 2.61 23.09 -25.85
C GLY A 24 2.92 23.99 -24.64
N GLY A 25 2.88 23.41 -23.45
CA GLY A 25 3.27 24.06 -22.20
C GLY A 25 3.78 23.05 -21.18
N GLU A 26 4.20 23.49 -20.01
CA GLU A 26 4.63 22.59 -18.92
C GLU A 26 3.53 22.47 -17.86
N CYS A 27 3.34 21.26 -17.33
CA CYS A 27 2.41 21.04 -16.23
C CYS A 27 2.91 21.75 -14.96
N PRO A 28 2.10 22.56 -14.26
CA PRO A 28 2.53 23.28 -13.06
C PRO A 28 2.84 22.34 -11.87
N ARG A 29 2.32 21.11 -11.88
CA ARG A 29 2.55 20.11 -10.82
C ARG A 29 3.77 19.23 -11.07
N CYS A 30 3.93 18.68 -12.27
CA CYS A 30 5.01 17.72 -12.56
C CYS A 30 6.09 18.23 -13.53
N ARG A 31 5.95 19.45 -14.07
CA ARG A 31 6.86 20.10 -15.03
C ARG A 31 7.10 19.36 -16.35
N LYS A 32 6.38 18.26 -16.62
CA LYS A 32 6.43 17.59 -17.92
C LYS A 32 5.72 18.42 -18.99
N LYS A 33 6.25 18.39 -20.22
CA LYS A 33 5.66 19.04 -21.39
C LYS A 33 4.33 18.36 -21.74
N ILE A 34 3.28 19.15 -21.86
CA ILE A 34 1.91 18.73 -22.20
C ILE A 34 1.36 19.58 -23.33
N LYS A 35 0.45 19.03 -24.12
CA LYS A 35 -0.28 19.77 -25.16
C LYS A 35 -1.68 20.10 -24.63
N VAL A 36 -2.04 21.38 -24.61
CA VAL A 36 -3.36 21.82 -24.16
C VAL A 36 -4.42 21.40 -25.20
N PRO A 37 -5.50 20.70 -24.82
CA PRO A 37 -6.60 20.39 -25.73
C PRO A 37 -7.24 21.67 -26.30
N LYS A 38 -7.75 21.63 -27.54
CA LYS A 38 -8.42 22.79 -28.16
C LYS A 38 -9.80 23.10 -27.55
N LYS A 39 -10.39 22.15 -26.83
CA LYS A 39 -11.71 22.24 -26.19
C LYS A 39 -11.61 21.59 -24.81
N SER A 40 -12.41 22.07 -23.85
CA SER A 40 -12.54 21.41 -22.55
C SER A 40 -12.93 19.95 -22.73
N THR A 41 -12.17 19.03 -22.15
CA THR A 41 -12.52 17.60 -22.09
C THR A 41 -13.29 17.24 -20.83
N LEU A 42 -13.44 18.19 -19.90
CA LEU A 42 -14.24 17.98 -18.69
C LEU A 42 -15.70 18.36 -18.95
N PRO A 43 -16.66 17.54 -18.48
CA PRO A 43 -18.08 17.89 -18.51
C PRO A 43 -18.26 19.26 -17.86
N ALA A 44 -19.04 20.14 -18.49
CA ALA A 44 -19.41 21.40 -17.85
C ALA A 44 -20.09 21.05 -16.52
N ALA A 45 -19.59 21.65 -15.42
CA ALA A 45 -20.20 21.47 -14.11
C ALA A 45 -21.71 21.76 -14.24
N PRO A 46 -22.59 20.90 -13.71
CA PRO A 46 -24.02 21.17 -13.69
C PRO A 46 -24.25 22.59 -13.17
N PRO A 47 -25.08 23.41 -13.84
CA PRO A 47 -25.31 24.78 -13.41
C PRO A 47 -25.69 24.78 -11.94
N GLU A 48 -24.83 25.39 -11.13
CA GLU A 48 -25.00 25.50 -9.68
C GLU A 48 -26.38 26.11 -9.44
N ALA A 49 -27.29 25.30 -8.92
CA ALA A 49 -28.67 25.69 -8.71
C ALA A 49 -28.68 26.94 -7.84
N ALA A 50 -29.29 28.01 -8.34
CA ALA A 50 -29.39 29.28 -7.64
C ALA A 50 -29.84 29.03 -6.19
N PRO A 51 -29.16 29.63 -5.19
CA PRO A 51 -29.48 29.41 -3.79
C PRO A 51 -30.96 29.71 -3.56
N ALA A 52 -31.70 28.71 -3.10
CA ALA A 52 -33.11 28.87 -2.75
C ALA A 52 -33.23 30.00 -1.71
N PRO A 53 -34.23 30.91 -1.85
CA PRO A 53 -34.43 31.99 -0.90
C PRO A 53 -34.64 31.42 0.50
N VAL A 54 -33.75 31.81 1.42
CA VAL A 54 -33.81 31.45 2.84
C VAL A 54 -35.10 32.04 3.41
N ALA A 55 -36.10 31.18 3.61
CA ALA A 55 -37.33 31.56 4.28
C ALA A 55 -37.02 31.95 5.72
N ALA A 56 -37.44 33.17 6.10
CA ALA A 56 -37.24 33.76 7.41
C ALA A 56 -37.78 32.85 8.53
N ALA A 57 -36.92 32.57 9.51
CA ALA A 57 -37.26 31.85 10.73
C ALA A 57 -38.30 32.63 11.54
N GLY A 58 -39.46 32.01 11.77
CA GLY A 58 -40.48 32.50 12.71
C GLY A 58 -40.09 32.24 14.17
N PRO A 59 -40.68 32.99 15.13
CA PRO A 59 -40.27 32.99 16.52
C PRO A 59 -40.76 31.77 17.31
N ALA A 60 -39.92 31.36 18.25
CA ALA A 60 -40.11 30.25 19.18
C ALA A 60 -41.42 30.34 19.99
N THR A 61 -42.24 29.30 19.92
CA THR A 61 -43.33 29.05 20.87
C THR A 61 -42.86 28.07 21.94
N LYS A 62 -42.99 28.53 23.19
CA LYS A 62 -42.77 27.79 24.44
C LYS A 62 -43.86 26.70 24.57
N SER A 63 -43.46 25.46 24.83
CA SER A 63 -44.36 24.38 25.32
C SER A 63 -43.56 23.58 26.34
N SER A 64 -43.61 23.94 27.62
CA SER A 64 -44.64 23.60 28.61
C SER A 64 -44.71 22.11 28.92
N ALA A 65 -44.29 21.81 30.14
CA ALA A 65 -44.24 20.51 30.78
C ALA A 65 -45.63 19.90 30.95
N ALA A 66 -45.74 18.58 30.73
CA ALA A 66 -46.79 17.77 31.34
C ALA A 66 -46.31 16.33 31.52
N THR A 67 -46.06 16.01 32.79
CA THR A 67 -46.05 14.70 33.43
C THR A 67 -47.20 13.81 32.94
N ARG A 68 -46.93 12.58 32.48
CA ARG A 68 -47.85 11.43 32.64
C ARG A 68 -47.10 10.12 32.87
N THR A 69 -47.28 9.64 34.08
CA THR A 69 -47.15 8.27 34.57
C THR A 69 -48.23 7.37 33.95
N SER A 70 -47.87 6.19 33.43
CA SER A 70 -48.75 5.03 33.24
C SER A 70 -47.91 3.88 32.66
N SER A 71 -47.59 2.83 33.43
CA SER A 71 -48.44 1.69 33.81
C SER A 71 -48.57 0.65 32.69
N SER A 72 -47.79 -0.43 32.86
CA SER A 72 -48.17 -1.84 32.69
C SER A 72 -49.28 -2.21 31.70
N ALA A 73 -48.95 -2.98 30.66
CA ALA A 73 -49.69 -4.19 30.27
C ALA A 73 -48.93 -5.00 29.21
N ILE A 74 -48.63 -6.24 29.58
CA ILE A 74 -48.30 -7.37 28.71
C ILE A 74 -49.59 -7.78 27.97
N PRO A 75 -49.51 -8.21 26.70
CA PRO A 75 -50.37 -9.32 26.28
C PRO A 75 -49.55 -10.50 25.75
N ALA A 76 -49.93 -11.66 26.26
CA ALA A 76 -49.50 -12.98 25.85
C ALA A 76 -50.17 -13.43 24.55
N ALA A 77 -49.55 -14.45 23.96
CA ALA A 77 -50.14 -15.47 23.09
C ALA A 77 -50.52 -15.08 21.65
N ALA A 78 -49.56 -15.28 20.74
CA ALA A 78 -49.86 -15.70 19.37
C ALA A 78 -49.17 -17.06 19.10
N LYS A 79 -50.00 -18.01 18.70
CA LYS A 79 -49.78 -19.44 18.54
C LYS A 79 -49.69 -19.72 17.04
N VAL A 80 -48.52 -19.99 16.47
CA VAL A 80 -48.42 -20.46 15.06
C VAL A 80 -47.23 -21.42 14.85
N ALA A 81 -47.60 -22.63 14.41
CA ALA A 81 -46.89 -23.59 13.57
C ALA A 81 -45.54 -24.20 14.01
N SER A 82 -45.68 -25.39 14.61
CA SER A 82 -45.01 -26.66 14.30
C SER A 82 -43.89 -26.64 13.24
N ILE A 83 -42.66 -26.86 13.70
CA ILE A 83 -41.51 -27.28 12.89
C ILE A 83 -41.62 -28.80 12.68
N PRO A 84 -41.63 -29.32 11.44
CA PRO A 84 -41.57 -30.76 11.22
C PRO A 84 -40.16 -31.30 11.53
N LYS A 85 -40.15 -32.45 12.20
CA LYS A 85 -38.97 -33.31 12.45
C LYS A 85 -38.18 -33.56 11.15
N PRO A 86 -36.84 -33.57 11.19
CA PRO A 86 -36.06 -34.20 10.14
C PRO A 86 -36.24 -35.72 10.26
N ASN A 87 -36.66 -36.35 9.16
CA ASN A 87 -36.73 -37.80 9.02
C ASN A 87 -35.30 -38.37 9.01
N GLU A 88 -35.06 -39.30 9.94
CA GLU A 88 -34.14 -40.43 9.75
C GLU A 88 -34.63 -41.30 8.57
N HIS A 89 -33.69 -42.05 7.97
CA HIS A 89 -33.79 -42.91 6.78
C HIS A 89 -33.48 -42.23 5.45
N ASP A 90 -32.20 -42.28 5.05
CA ASP A 90 -31.83 -43.09 3.88
C ASP A 90 -30.32 -43.37 3.91
N GLU A 91 -29.96 -44.61 4.23
CA GLU A 91 -28.65 -45.19 3.94
C GLU A 91 -28.61 -45.43 2.43
N LEU A 92 -27.87 -44.60 1.70
CA LEU A 92 -27.40 -44.96 0.36
C LEU A 92 -25.96 -45.46 0.49
N GLU A 93 -25.85 -46.79 0.51
CA GLU A 93 -24.63 -47.52 0.19
C GLU A 93 -24.13 -47.05 -1.19
N VAL A 94 -22.97 -46.41 -1.21
CA VAL A 94 -22.22 -46.19 -2.45
C VAL A 94 -21.11 -47.23 -2.46
N GLU A 95 -21.36 -48.30 -3.22
CA GLU A 95 -20.33 -49.26 -3.62
C GLU A 95 -19.22 -48.51 -4.38
N PHE A 96 -18.07 -48.37 -3.73
CA PHE A 96 -16.82 -48.02 -4.43
C PHE A 96 -16.24 -49.31 -5.03
N SER A 97 -16.47 -49.48 -6.33
CA SER A 97 -15.79 -50.49 -7.13
C SER A 97 -14.29 -50.22 -7.14
N SER A 98 -13.55 -51.13 -6.54
CA SER A 98 -12.12 -51.31 -6.68
C SER A 98 -11.74 -51.56 -8.14
N VAL A 99 -10.82 -50.76 -8.67
CA VAL A 99 -10.01 -51.12 -9.84
C VAL A 99 -8.56 -50.95 -9.42
N ASP A 100 -7.92 -52.09 -9.13
CA ASP A 100 -6.48 -52.28 -9.26
C ASP A 100 -6.08 -52.02 -10.72
N GLU A 101 -5.01 -51.25 -10.97
CA GLU A 101 -3.86 -51.74 -11.75
C GLU A 101 -2.67 -50.74 -11.70
N ALA A 102 -1.48 -51.33 -11.68
CA ALA A 102 -0.13 -50.80 -11.49
C ALA A 102 0.28 -49.68 -12.48
N THR A 103 1.30 -48.84 -12.28
CA THR A 103 2.71 -49.11 -11.93
C THR A 103 3.46 -47.81 -11.57
N GLY A 104 4.28 -47.88 -10.51
CA GLY A 104 5.66 -47.36 -10.42
C GLY A 104 5.97 -45.86 -10.59
N GLU A 105 6.30 -45.17 -9.50
CA GLU A 105 7.69 -44.69 -9.25
C GLU A 105 7.84 -44.22 -7.80
N GLU A 106 8.89 -44.70 -7.17
CA GLU A 106 9.20 -44.61 -5.74
C GLU A 106 10.12 -43.41 -5.49
N VAL A 107 9.67 -42.38 -4.76
CA VAL A 107 10.57 -41.43 -4.10
C VAL A 107 10.03 -41.10 -2.71
N SER A 108 10.74 -41.60 -1.69
CA SER A 108 10.54 -41.31 -0.26
C SER A 108 10.72 -39.83 0.09
N PRO A 109 9.98 -39.31 1.08
CA PRO A 109 10.46 -38.23 1.91
C PRO A 109 10.62 -38.63 3.38
N THR A 110 11.83 -38.39 3.89
CA THR A 110 12.29 -38.57 5.26
C THR A 110 11.57 -37.62 6.22
N ALA A 111 10.93 -38.17 7.24
CA ALA A 111 10.29 -37.43 8.31
C ALA A 111 11.33 -36.84 9.29
N PHE A 112 11.28 -35.52 9.51
CA PHE A 112 11.87 -34.89 10.70
C PHE A 112 10.76 -34.46 11.66
N ARG A 113 10.58 -35.26 12.73
CA ARG A 113 9.93 -34.84 13.97
C ARG A 113 10.95 -34.07 14.80
N HIS A 114 10.66 -32.82 15.15
CA HIS A 114 11.30 -32.17 16.30
C HIS A 114 10.25 -31.80 17.34
N ALA A 115 10.38 -32.47 18.48
CA ALA A 115 9.64 -32.26 19.70
C ALA A 115 10.17 -31.05 20.49
N ALA A 116 9.28 -30.50 21.32
CA ALA A 116 9.49 -29.38 22.24
C ALA A 116 10.58 -29.65 23.31
N PRO A 117 11.21 -28.62 23.89
CA PRO A 117 12.01 -28.76 25.09
C PRO A 117 11.17 -28.54 26.36
N SER A 118 11.10 -29.60 27.18
CA SER A 118 10.67 -29.56 28.58
C SER A 118 11.89 -29.35 29.49
N SER A 119 11.64 -28.63 30.58
CA SER A 119 12.50 -28.33 31.71
C SER A 119 12.88 -29.55 32.56
N ALA A 120 14.13 -29.58 33.06
CA ALA A 120 14.62 -30.14 34.34
C ALA A 120 16.14 -29.88 34.42
N SER A 121 16.67 -29.13 35.40
CA SER A 121 17.01 -29.57 36.77
C SER A 121 18.00 -30.73 36.83
N SER A 122 19.28 -30.43 37.14
CA SER A 122 20.04 -31.06 38.24
C SER A 122 21.47 -30.54 38.30
N ALA A 123 21.91 -30.30 39.54
CA ALA A 123 23.28 -30.02 39.94
C ALA A 123 24.20 -31.25 39.78
N VAL A 124 25.52 -31.02 39.91
CA VAL A 124 26.57 -31.84 40.58
C VAL A 124 27.92 -31.59 39.89
N SER A 125 28.84 -30.94 40.61
CA SER A 125 30.32 -31.08 40.45
C SER A 125 30.78 -32.27 41.30
N PRO A 126 32.08 -32.68 41.37
CA PRO A 126 33.30 -32.38 40.59
C PRO A 126 34.04 -33.67 40.14
N VAL A 127 35.02 -33.61 39.21
CA VAL A 127 36.14 -34.58 39.19
C VAL A 127 37.40 -33.93 38.62
N GLU A 128 38.43 -33.95 39.46
CA GLU A 128 39.84 -33.69 39.22
C GLU A 128 40.47 -34.90 38.53
N VAL A 129 41.15 -34.71 37.38
CA VAL A 129 42.09 -35.71 36.83
C VAL A 129 43.40 -35.03 36.45
N THR A 130 44.37 -35.27 37.31
CA THR A 130 45.81 -35.08 37.09
C THR A 130 46.30 -36.01 35.96
N GLN A 131 47.01 -35.48 34.96
CA GLN A 131 47.98 -36.29 34.21
C GLN A 131 49.28 -35.53 33.93
N THR A 132 50.32 -36.36 33.93
CA THR A 132 51.72 -36.11 34.23
C THR A 132 52.59 -35.74 33.02
N ALA A 133 53.53 -34.82 33.27
CA ALA A 133 54.93 -34.81 32.86
C ALA A 133 55.38 -35.50 31.54
N SER A 134 55.95 -34.69 30.64
CA SER A 134 57.15 -35.09 29.89
C SER A 134 58.12 -33.92 29.80
N LYS A 135 59.22 -34.03 30.56
CA LYS A 135 60.33 -33.07 30.62
C LYS A 135 61.25 -33.31 29.42
N LYS A 136 61.41 -32.28 28.57
CA LYS A 136 62.55 -32.18 27.65
C LYS A 136 63.51 -31.07 28.13
N PRO A 137 64.84 -31.29 28.03
CA PRO A 137 65.85 -30.37 28.54
C PRO A 137 65.85 -29.05 27.78
N ARG A 138 65.71 -27.97 28.54
CA ARG A 138 65.61 -26.58 28.11
C ARG A 138 67.02 -26.04 27.88
N THR A 139 67.46 -25.97 26.62
CA THR A 139 68.65 -25.20 26.24
C THR A 139 68.31 -23.71 26.29
N VAL A 140 68.85 -23.03 27.30
CA VAL A 140 68.71 -21.59 27.50
C VAL A 140 69.55 -20.87 26.45
N LYS A 141 68.93 -20.55 25.32
CA LYS A 141 69.48 -19.60 24.35
C LYS A 141 69.06 -18.19 24.77
N VAL A 142 70.01 -17.47 25.39
CA VAL A 142 69.89 -16.05 25.73
C VAL A 142 69.65 -15.27 24.43
N ARG A 143 68.37 -15.04 24.10
CA ARG A 143 67.97 -14.18 22.99
C ARG A 143 68.08 -12.74 23.47
N ARG A 144 69.00 -12.01 22.83
CA ARG A 144 69.18 -10.56 22.96
C ARG A 144 67.81 -9.88 22.92
N ARG A 145 67.52 -9.07 23.94
CA ARG A 145 66.43 -8.08 23.95
C ARG A 145 66.70 -7.12 22.78
N GLY A 146 66.16 -7.44 21.61
CA GLY A 146 66.04 -6.51 20.50
C GLY A 146 64.68 -5.84 20.59
N ASP A 147 64.68 -4.52 20.52
CA ASP A 147 63.53 -3.63 20.72
C ASP A 147 62.27 -4.10 19.97
N SER A 148 61.36 -4.77 20.69
CA SER A 148 60.09 -5.30 20.16
C SER A 148 58.98 -4.25 20.07
N THR A 149 59.31 -2.98 20.32
CA THR A 149 58.39 -1.83 20.30
C THR A 149 57.75 -1.62 18.93
N GLY A 150 58.44 -1.99 17.84
CA GLY A 150 57.89 -1.86 16.48
C GLY A 150 56.73 -2.82 16.17
N LEU A 151 56.75 -4.06 16.68
CA LEU A 151 55.71 -5.05 16.39
C LEU A 151 54.40 -4.73 17.13
N LEU A 152 54.50 -4.23 18.37
CA LEU A 152 53.33 -3.83 19.15
C LEU A 152 52.57 -2.67 18.49
N MET A 153 53.29 -1.67 17.97
CA MET A 153 52.68 -0.53 17.27
C MET A 153 51.97 -0.94 15.99
N GLY A 154 52.50 -1.92 15.25
CA GLY A 154 51.85 -2.46 14.04
C GLY A 154 50.50 -3.13 14.34
N VAL A 155 50.42 -3.93 15.41
CA VAL A 155 49.17 -4.61 15.81
C VAL A 155 48.11 -3.60 16.26
N VAL A 156 48.49 -2.57 17.03
CA VAL A 156 47.57 -1.52 17.48
C VAL A 156 47.01 -0.73 16.29
N ALA A 157 47.86 -0.40 15.29
CA ALA A 157 47.40 0.31 14.10
C ALA A 157 46.38 -0.50 13.28
N VAL A 158 46.61 -1.81 13.10
CA VAL A 158 45.67 -2.69 12.38
C VAL A 158 44.33 -2.79 13.09
N ILE A 159 44.34 -2.96 14.41
CA ILE A 159 43.11 -3.01 15.23
C ILE A 159 42.35 -1.68 15.12
N LEU A 160 43.06 -0.55 15.19
CA LEU A 160 42.43 0.77 15.10
C LEU A 160 41.80 1.01 13.72
N VAL A 161 42.47 0.62 12.64
CA VAL A 161 41.92 0.71 11.28
C VAL A 161 40.72 -0.21 11.09
N THR A 162 40.75 -1.43 11.64
CA THR A 162 39.58 -2.33 11.58
C THR A 162 38.41 -1.84 12.42
N CYS A 163 38.66 -1.28 13.61
CA CYS A 163 37.62 -0.67 14.42
C CYS A 163 37.01 0.57 13.74
N LEU A 164 37.83 1.44 13.15
CA LEU A 164 37.34 2.61 12.41
C LEU A 164 36.59 2.21 11.13
N GLY A 165 37.08 1.20 10.40
CA GLY A 165 36.40 0.64 9.24
C GLY A 165 35.06 0.00 9.61
N GLY A 166 35.03 -0.75 10.71
CA GLY A 166 33.81 -1.36 11.25
C GLY A 166 32.82 -0.30 11.74
N ALA A 167 33.27 0.73 12.44
CA ALA A 167 32.43 1.85 12.87
C ALA A 167 31.91 2.67 11.69
N GLY A 168 32.74 2.94 10.67
CA GLY A 168 32.33 3.63 9.45
C GLY A 168 31.34 2.81 8.62
N TYR A 169 31.56 1.50 8.52
CA TYR A 169 30.61 0.59 7.88
C TYR A 169 29.29 0.51 8.66
N TRP A 170 29.34 0.42 9.99
CA TRP A 170 28.17 0.40 10.85
C TRP A 170 27.38 1.72 10.78
N TRP A 171 28.08 2.87 10.76
CA TRP A 171 27.44 4.18 10.61
C TRP A 171 26.86 4.37 9.19
N SER A 172 27.52 3.86 8.16
CA SER A 172 27.02 3.88 6.78
C SER A 172 25.81 2.95 6.57
N THR A 173 25.80 1.79 7.24
CA THR A 173 24.71 0.80 7.15
C THR A 173 23.56 1.09 8.11
N GLN A 174 23.77 1.85 9.19
CA GLN A 174 22.73 2.63 9.84
C GLN A 174 22.30 3.75 8.89
N LYS A 175 21.68 3.39 7.76
CA LYS A 175 20.79 4.29 7.02
C LYS A 175 19.90 4.92 8.08
N SER A 176 20.10 6.22 8.30
CA SER A 176 19.48 6.98 9.37
C SER A 176 17.98 6.70 9.35
N ILE A 177 17.50 5.90 10.29
CA ILE A 177 16.07 5.69 10.47
C ILE A 177 15.48 7.09 10.64
N LEU A 178 14.57 7.45 9.73
CA LEU A 178 13.94 8.77 9.76
C LEU A 178 13.02 8.80 10.97
N LYS A 179 13.50 9.41 12.05
CA LYS A 179 12.76 9.62 13.30
C LYS A 179 12.16 11.01 13.29
N GLU A 180 10.84 11.08 13.29
CA GLU A 180 10.08 12.33 13.30
C GLU A 180 8.88 12.16 14.26
N GLN A 181 8.52 13.23 14.97
CA GLN A 181 7.29 13.27 15.73
C GLN A 181 6.19 13.86 14.86
N VAL A 182 5.07 13.15 14.75
CA VAL A 182 4.00 13.50 13.82
C VAL A 182 2.67 13.57 14.56
N LYS A 183 1.85 14.56 14.22
CA LYS A 183 0.49 14.67 14.75
C LYS A 183 -0.44 13.73 14.00
N ALA A 184 -1.38 13.15 14.75
CA ALA A 184 -2.49 12.42 14.16
C ALA A 184 -3.81 12.88 14.74
N TYR A 185 -4.88 12.73 13.96
CA TYR A 185 -6.21 13.19 14.30
C TYR A 185 -7.12 11.98 14.42
N ALA A 186 -7.71 11.78 15.61
CA ALA A 186 -8.78 10.79 15.77
C ALA A 186 -10.04 11.34 15.11
N GLN A 187 -10.51 10.67 14.08
CA GLN A 187 -11.71 11.10 13.38
C GLN A 187 -12.77 10.00 13.42
N ALA A 188 -14.02 10.42 13.38
CA ALA A 188 -15.18 9.52 13.32
C ALA A 188 -15.85 9.46 11.93
N PRO A 189 -15.14 9.55 10.78
CA PRO A 189 -15.81 9.26 9.52
C PRO A 189 -16.23 7.80 9.58
N GLU A 190 -17.47 7.53 9.18
CA GLU A 190 -17.96 6.16 9.14
C GLU A 190 -17.25 5.37 8.03
N SER A 191 -16.89 6.06 6.96
CA SER A 191 -16.22 5.53 5.77
C SER A 191 -15.23 6.52 5.18
N ILE A 192 -14.16 6.01 4.56
CA ILE A 192 -13.25 6.79 3.73
C ILE A 192 -13.82 6.91 2.30
N PRO A 193 -13.56 8.02 1.57
CA PRO A 193 -13.92 8.15 0.16
C PRO A 193 -13.56 6.92 -0.68
N LYS A 194 -14.46 6.55 -1.59
CA LYS A 194 -14.32 5.39 -2.46
C LYS A 194 -13.21 5.60 -3.49
N VAL A 195 -12.50 4.52 -3.84
CA VAL A 195 -11.57 4.49 -4.97
C VAL A 195 -12.17 3.67 -6.09
N SER A 196 -12.16 4.22 -7.31
CA SER A 196 -12.69 3.58 -8.51
C SER A 196 -11.55 3.06 -9.38
N VAL A 197 -11.60 1.77 -9.74
CA VAL A 197 -10.61 1.07 -10.55
C VAL A 197 -11.25 0.64 -11.86
N ARG A 198 -10.66 1.01 -13.00
CA ARG A 198 -11.20 0.62 -14.31
C ARG A 198 -10.97 -0.87 -14.59
N SER A 199 -11.97 -1.54 -15.13
CA SER A 199 -11.92 -2.98 -15.43
C SER A 199 -10.81 -3.34 -16.43
N THR A 200 -10.50 -2.44 -17.37
CA THR A 200 -9.46 -2.62 -18.39
C THR A 200 -8.06 -2.83 -17.81
N SER A 201 -7.84 -2.45 -16.56
CA SER A 201 -6.57 -2.69 -15.85
C SER A 201 -6.42 -4.12 -15.32
N LEU A 202 -7.50 -4.91 -15.26
CA LEU A 202 -7.55 -6.19 -14.54
C LEU A 202 -7.15 -7.43 -15.37
N MET A 203 -6.74 -7.28 -16.64
CA MET A 203 -6.21 -8.34 -17.50
C MET A 203 -6.97 -9.69 -17.46
N VAL A 204 -8.29 -9.66 -17.42
CA VAL A 204 -9.15 -10.86 -17.40
C VAL A 204 -9.93 -10.98 -18.71
N ASP A 205 -10.33 -12.20 -19.07
CA ASP A 205 -11.21 -12.43 -20.21
C ASP A 205 -12.53 -11.66 -20.08
N GLU A 206 -13.06 -11.23 -21.22
CA GLU A 206 -14.21 -10.32 -21.28
C GLU A 206 -15.48 -10.95 -20.69
N ALA A 207 -15.69 -12.25 -20.90
CA ALA A 207 -16.88 -12.96 -20.41
C ALA A 207 -16.90 -13.08 -18.88
N THR A 208 -15.78 -13.46 -18.26
CA THR A 208 -15.63 -13.50 -16.80
C THR A 208 -15.77 -12.11 -16.21
N ARG A 209 -15.17 -11.11 -16.84
CA ARG A 209 -15.26 -9.70 -16.42
C ARG A 209 -16.71 -9.21 -16.43
N GLU A 210 -17.44 -9.37 -17.52
CA GLU A 210 -18.84 -8.96 -17.63
C GLU A 210 -19.72 -9.65 -16.58
N LYS A 211 -19.52 -10.95 -16.39
CA LYS A 211 -20.24 -11.74 -15.38
C LYS A 211 -19.99 -11.22 -13.96
N VAL A 212 -18.74 -10.94 -13.62
CA VAL A 212 -18.34 -10.44 -12.29
C VAL A 212 -18.86 -9.02 -12.05
N PHE A 213 -18.66 -8.11 -13.01
CA PHE A 213 -19.10 -6.72 -12.87
C PHE A 213 -20.62 -6.64 -12.75
N SER A 214 -21.36 -7.35 -13.58
CA SER A 214 -22.83 -7.45 -13.48
C SER A 214 -23.30 -7.96 -12.12
N ALA A 215 -22.56 -8.89 -11.50
CA ALA A 215 -22.88 -9.38 -10.16
C ALA A 215 -22.58 -8.34 -9.08
N LEU A 216 -21.45 -7.61 -9.19
CA LEU A 216 -21.04 -6.55 -8.26
C LEU A 216 -21.89 -5.28 -8.36
N GLU A 217 -22.50 -5.01 -9.51
CA GLU A 217 -23.49 -3.93 -9.67
C GLU A 217 -24.79 -4.23 -8.90
N ARG A 218 -25.21 -5.51 -8.90
CA ARG A 218 -26.43 -5.93 -8.19
C ARG A 218 -26.19 -6.11 -6.70
N ASN A 219 -25.06 -6.68 -6.33
CA ASN A 219 -24.73 -7.03 -4.96
C ASN A 219 -23.29 -6.63 -4.64
N GLN A 220 -23.13 -5.68 -3.73
CA GLN A 220 -21.81 -5.38 -3.17
C GLN A 220 -21.24 -6.61 -2.46
N LEU A 221 -19.93 -6.83 -2.62
CA LEU A 221 -19.20 -7.91 -1.99
C LEU A 221 -18.54 -7.40 -0.70
N PRO A 222 -18.99 -7.82 0.50
CA PRO A 222 -18.36 -7.47 1.75
C PRO A 222 -17.16 -8.38 2.06
N LEU A 223 -16.02 -7.78 2.38
CA LEU A 223 -14.81 -8.42 2.91
C LEU A 223 -14.62 -7.98 4.36
N LEU A 224 -15.10 -8.79 5.29
CA LEU A 224 -15.21 -8.43 6.71
C LEU A 224 -14.00 -8.91 7.54
N SER A 225 -13.73 -8.19 8.63
CA SER A 225 -12.77 -8.55 9.66
C SER A 225 -13.14 -7.91 11.00
N SER A 226 -12.45 -8.27 12.08
CA SER A 226 -12.62 -7.59 13.37
C SER A 226 -12.17 -6.12 13.35
N VAL A 227 -11.22 -5.78 12.46
CA VAL A 227 -10.58 -4.45 12.40
C VAL A 227 -11.29 -3.51 11.44
N MET A 228 -11.83 -4.02 10.34
CA MET A 228 -12.37 -3.25 9.22
C MET A 228 -13.39 -4.03 8.39
N GLU A 229 -14.22 -3.30 7.66
CA GLU A 229 -15.13 -3.84 6.65
C GLU A 229 -14.81 -3.19 5.30
N ILE A 230 -14.51 -3.99 4.28
CA ILE A 230 -14.29 -3.48 2.92
C ILE A 230 -15.47 -3.89 2.05
N TYR A 231 -15.98 -2.95 1.25
CA TYR A 231 -17.05 -3.19 0.30
C TYR A 231 -16.52 -3.00 -1.11
N ILE A 232 -16.70 -4.03 -1.94
CA ILE A 232 -16.40 -3.97 -3.38
C ILE A 232 -17.72 -3.95 -4.13
N SER A 233 -17.92 -2.93 -4.97
CA SER A 233 -19.08 -2.81 -5.86
C SER A 233 -18.61 -2.46 -7.27
N ALA A 234 -19.48 -2.58 -8.27
CA ALA A 234 -19.20 -2.10 -9.62
C ALA A 234 -20.22 -1.04 -10.03
N LYS A 235 -19.78 -0.13 -10.91
CA LYS A 235 -20.61 0.88 -11.55
C LYS A 235 -20.16 1.05 -13.00
N GLY A 236 -20.85 0.37 -13.93
CA GLY A 236 -20.41 0.30 -15.32
C GLY A 236 -19.08 -0.44 -15.42
N ASP A 237 -18.06 0.23 -15.97
CA ASP A 237 -16.73 -0.35 -16.17
C ASP A 237 -15.74 -0.06 -15.01
N GLU A 238 -16.26 0.49 -13.91
CA GLU A 238 -15.45 0.88 -12.74
C GLU A 238 -15.83 0.02 -11.53
N LEU A 239 -14.80 -0.41 -10.81
CA LEU A 239 -14.90 -1.18 -9.58
C LEU A 239 -14.62 -0.24 -8.41
N ASP A 240 -15.64 0.01 -7.61
CA ASP A 240 -15.60 0.89 -6.46
C ASP A 240 -15.22 0.11 -5.20
N ILE A 241 -14.20 0.58 -4.50
CA ILE A 241 -13.71 0.01 -3.25
C ILE A 241 -13.90 1.03 -2.14
N ALA A 242 -14.59 0.63 -1.07
CA ALA A 242 -14.83 1.43 0.12
C ALA A 242 -14.32 0.70 1.36
N VAL A 243 -13.75 1.44 2.31
CA VAL A 243 -13.35 0.92 3.62
C VAL A 243 -14.11 1.62 4.74
N ASN A 244 -14.70 0.81 5.61
CA ASN A 244 -15.40 1.23 6.82
C ASN A 244 -14.65 0.70 8.05
N ARG A 245 -14.84 1.37 9.19
CA ARG A 245 -14.28 0.92 10.46
C ARG A 245 -15.03 -0.32 10.98
N GLY A 246 -14.28 -1.19 11.66
CA GLY A 246 -14.88 -2.25 12.47
C GLY A 246 -15.50 -1.70 13.75
N LYS A 247 -16.28 -2.54 14.45
CA LYS A 247 -17.00 -2.15 15.68
C LYS A 247 -16.10 -1.67 16.83
N GLN A 248 -14.84 -2.10 16.86
CA GLN A 248 -13.88 -1.81 17.93
C GLN A 248 -12.73 -0.91 17.49
N THR A 249 -12.81 -0.35 16.28
CA THR A 249 -11.75 0.48 15.71
C THR A 249 -12.24 1.87 15.38
N GLN A 250 -11.29 2.78 15.23
CA GLN A 250 -11.51 4.16 14.81
C GLN A 250 -10.49 4.53 13.74
N PHE A 251 -10.87 5.46 12.86
CA PHE A 251 -9.94 6.04 11.91
C PHE A 251 -9.01 7.02 12.62
N VAL A 252 -7.73 6.89 12.33
CA VAL A 252 -6.69 7.82 12.78
C VAL A 252 -5.95 8.30 11.54
N ALA A 253 -6.02 9.61 11.29
CA ALA A 253 -5.34 10.26 10.18
C ALA A 253 -3.99 10.77 10.65
N VAL A 254 -2.90 10.27 10.06
CA VAL A 254 -1.53 10.72 10.32
C VAL A 254 -1.13 11.69 9.21
N GLU A 255 -0.83 12.93 9.56
CA GLU A 255 -0.45 13.95 8.60
C GLU A 255 1.06 13.95 8.37
N ILE A 256 1.51 13.65 7.16
CA ILE A 256 2.93 13.71 6.81
C ILE A 256 3.25 15.12 6.29
N PRO A 257 4.07 15.93 7.00
CA PRO A 257 4.39 17.29 6.58
C PRO A 257 5.01 17.32 5.17
N ILE A 258 4.69 18.36 4.40
CA ILE A 258 5.20 18.52 3.02
C ILE A 258 6.74 18.55 2.99
N GLN A 259 7.35 19.17 3.99
CA GLN A 259 8.81 19.32 4.13
C GLN A 259 9.47 18.16 4.88
N SER A 260 8.72 17.08 5.17
CA SER A 260 9.27 15.92 5.88
C SER A 260 10.37 15.23 5.05
N PRO A 261 11.47 14.79 5.68
CA PRO A 261 12.47 13.93 5.04
C PRO A 261 11.88 12.68 4.38
N ILE A 262 10.73 12.20 4.88
CA ILE A 262 10.00 11.06 4.31
C ILE A 262 9.48 11.39 2.91
N ARG A 263 8.95 12.60 2.72
CA ARG A 263 8.43 13.04 1.41
C ARG A 263 9.56 13.20 0.40
N GLU A 264 10.72 13.72 0.82
CA GLU A 264 11.87 13.79 -0.06
C GLU A 264 12.41 12.39 -0.38
N PHE A 265 12.47 11.48 0.60
CA PHE A 265 12.82 10.08 0.36
C PHE A 265 11.86 9.41 -0.63
N LEU A 266 10.55 9.59 -0.45
CA LEU A 266 9.52 9.06 -1.35
C LEU A 266 9.71 9.60 -2.77
N LYS A 267 10.00 10.89 -2.92
CA LYS A 267 10.23 11.51 -4.23
C LYS A 267 11.47 10.94 -4.92
N MET A 268 12.56 10.72 -4.19
CA MET A 268 13.80 10.13 -4.74
C MET A 268 13.66 8.63 -5.04
N ASN A 269 12.79 7.92 -4.33
CA ASN A 269 12.64 6.46 -4.41
C ASN A 269 11.24 6.03 -4.88
N PHE A 270 10.52 6.91 -5.59
CA PHE A 270 9.11 6.68 -5.89
C PHE A 270 8.90 5.38 -6.69
N GLU A 271 9.72 5.16 -7.71
CA GLU A 271 9.60 3.99 -8.59
C GLU A 271 9.86 2.68 -7.84
N SER A 272 10.89 2.63 -7.00
CA SER A 272 11.22 1.44 -6.22
C SER A 272 10.19 1.15 -5.13
N LEU A 273 9.56 2.18 -4.56
CA LEU A 273 8.47 2.03 -3.59
C LEU A 273 7.14 1.66 -4.28
N ALA A 274 6.84 2.21 -5.46
CA ALA A 274 5.59 1.93 -6.16
C ALA A 274 5.56 0.53 -6.78
N LYS A 275 6.70 0.02 -7.26
CA LYS A 275 6.78 -1.24 -8.00
C LYS A 275 6.18 -2.44 -7.25
N PRO A 276 6.54 -2.75 -5.99
CA PRO A 276 5.96 -3.88 -5.26
C PRO A 276 4.43 -3.82 -5.12
N GLN A 277 3.89 -2.60 -4.97
CA GLN A 277 2.44 -2.40 -4.91
C GLN A 277 1.79 -2.67 -6.27
N LEU A 278 2.34 -2.10 -7.35
CA LEU A 278 1.81 -2.26 -8.70
C LEU A 278 1.89 -3.72 -9.17
N ASP A 279 3.00 -4.40 -8.89
CA ASP A 279 3.17 -5.82 -9.20
C ASP A 279 2.13 -6.66 -8.45
N LEU A 280 1.92 -6.40 -7.16
CA LEU A 280 0.89 -7.07 -6.37
C LEU A 280 -0.52 -6.81 -6.91
N LEU A 281 -0.84 -5.56 -7.26
CA LEU A 281 -2.15 -5.18 -7.80
C LEU A 281 -2.44 -5.84 -9.15
N LYS A 282 -1.44 -5.90 -10.02
CA LYS A 282 -1.56 -6.53 -11.34
C LYS A 282 -1.91 -8.01 -11.22
N THR A 283 -1.20 -8.73 -10.34
CA THR A 283 -1.44 -10.17 -10.14
C THR A 283 -2.73 -10.43 -9.36
N SER A 284 -2.93 -9.75 -8.23
CA SER A 284 -4.08 -10.00 -7.36
C SER A 284 -5.42 -9.54 -7.95
N GLY A 285 -5.41 -8.53 -8.83
CA GLY A 285 -6.60 -8.04 -9.50
C GLY A 285 -7.21 -9.05 -10.46
N SER A 286 -6.40 -9.66 -11.32
CA SER A 286 -6.88 -10.72 -12.22
C SER A 286 -7.32 -11.96 -11.43
N GLU A 287 -6.52 -12.38 -10.45
CA GLU A 287 -6.85 -13.52 -9.58
C GLU A 287 -8.17 -13.31 -8.82
N PHE A 288 -8.45 -12.08 -8.35
CA PHE A 288 -9.70 -11.74 -7.68
C PHE A 288 -10.90 -11.92 -8.60
N ILE A 289 -10.85 -11.34 -9.81
CA ILE A 289 -11.97 -11.43 -10.77
C ILE A 289 -12.20 -12.89 -11.18
N GLU A 290 -11.15 -13.65 -11.46
CA GLU A 290 -11.28 -15.07 -11.78
C GLU A 290 -11.84 -15.90 -10.62
N ALA A 291 -11.33 -15.70 -9.40
CA ALA A 291 -11.80 -16.41 -8.20
C ALA A 291 -13.28 -16.13 -7.94
N TYR A 292 -13.69 -14.86 -8.06
CA TYR A 292 -15.08 -14.48 -7.88
C TYR A 292 -15.96 -15.01 -9.02
N GLY A 293 -15.48 -14.99 -10.26
CA GLY A 293 -16.15 -15.61 -11.40
C GLY A 293 -16.37 -17.12 -11.22
N ARG A 294 -15.38 -17.85 -10.70
CA ARG A 294 -15.51 -19.27 -10.31
C ARG A 294 -16.57 -19.44 -9.22
N GLN A 295 -16.58 -18.61 -8.18
CA GLN A 295 -17.58 -18.68 -7.12
C GLN A 295 -19.00 -18.42 -7.65
N LEU A 296 -19.20 -17.43 -8.51
CA LEU A 296 -20.48 -17.16 -9.19
C LEU A 296 -20.91 -18.29 -10.13
N SER A 297 -20.01 -19.21 -10.47
CA SER A 297 -20.29 -20.40 -11.28
C SER A 297 -20.49 -21.66 -10.45
N GLY A 298 -20.47 -21.56 -9.11
CA GLY A 298 -20.53 -22.72 -8.21
C GLY A 298 -19.25 -23.57 -8.18
N LYS A 299 -18.15 -23.08 -8.77
CA LYS A 299 -16.85 -23.76 -8.86
C LYS A 299 -15.78 -23.14 -7.95
N GLY A 300 -16.15 -22.18 -7.11
CA GLY A 300 -15.22 -21.48 -6.23
C GLY A 300 -14.89 -22.27 -4.97
N THR A 301 -13.71 -22.04 -4.40
CA THR A 301 -13.33 -22.63 -3.11
C THR A 301 -13.87 -21.74 -1.97
N PRO A 302 -14.57 -22.30 -0.97
CA PRO A 302 -14.97 -21.54 0.21
C PRO A 302 -13.77 -20.86 0.87
N GLY A 303 -13.90 -19.58 1.23
CA GLY A 303 -12.84 -18.82 1.89
C GLY A 303 -11.73 -18.28 0.97
N GLU A 304 -11.81 -18.51 -0.35
CA GLU A 304 -10.84 -17.92 -1.29
C GLU A 304 -10.98 -16.39 -1.38
N ILE A 305 -12.20 -15.87 -1.34
CA ILE A 305 -12.46 -14.43 -1.55
C ILE A 305 -11.93 -13.51 -0.45
N PRO A 306 -12.09 -13.80 0.86
CA PRO A 306 -11.57 -12.95 1.93
C PRO A 306 -10.08 -12.61 1.84
N ARG A 307 -9.25 -13.45 1.22
CA ARG A 307 -7.80 -13.19 1.06
C ARG A 307 -7.51 -11.95 0.22
N PHE A 308 -8.39 -11.61 -0.72
CA PHE A 308 -8.25 -10.45 -1.59
C PHE A 308 -8.46 -9.11 -0.88
N ARG A 309 -8.93 -9.13 0.38
CA ARG A 309 -8.92 -7.95 1.25
C ARG A 309 -7.52 -7.34 1.33
N ASP A 310 -6.52 -8.18 1.61
CA ASP A 310 -5.17 -7.75 1.93
C ASP A 310 -4.22 -7.73 0.73
N SER A 311 -4.54 -8.51 -0.32
CA SER A 311 -3.73 -8.59 -1.55
C SER A 311 -4.21 -7.65 -2.66
N PHE A 312 -5.52 -7.38 -2.77
CA PHE A 312 -6.09 -6.55 -3.84
C PHE A 312 -6.75 -5.28 -3.29
N ALA A 313 -7.75 -5.39 -2.42
CA ALA A 313 -8.61 -4.26 -2.07
C ALA A 313 -7.86 -3.16 -1.28
N LEU A 314 -7.15 -3.52 -0.19
CA LEU A 314 -6.37 -2.55 0.57
C LEU A 314 -5.26 -1.88 -0.25
N PRO A 315 -4.45 -2.61 -1.04
CA PRO A 315 -3.45 -1.97 -1.90
C PRO A 315 -4.02 -0.99 -2.94
N GLN A 316 -5.30 -1.07 -3.32
CA GLN A 316 -5.93 -0.06 -4.20
C GLN A 316 -6.24 1.26 -3.48
N LEU A 317 -6.43 1.23 -2.16
CA LEU A 317 -6.82 2.39 -1.36
C LEU A 317 -5.63 3.25 -0.89
N VAL A 318 -4.41 2.70 -0.97
CA VAL A 318 -3.19 3.36 -0.50
C VAL A 318 -2.29 3.73 -1.67
N GLY A 319 -1.45 4.75 -1.48
CA GLY A 319 -0.35 5.03 -2.40
C GLY A 319 0.90 4.22 -2.02
N PRO A 320 2.02 4.47 -2.72
CA PRO A 320 3.29 3.82 -2.41
C PRO A 320 3.74 4.06 -0.96
N LEU A 321 3.48 5.24 -0.40
CA LEU A 321 3.88 5.54 0.97
C LEU A 321 3.08 4.70 1.97
N GLY A 322 1.74 4.73 1.89
CA GLY A 322 0.87 3.96 2.77
C GLY A 322 1.09 2.45 2.65
N PHE A 323 1.37 1.93 1.45
CA PHE A 323 1.63 0.51 1.21
C PHE A 323 2.82 -0.04 2.03
N HIS A 324 3.85 0.80 2.24
CA HIS A 324 5.08 0.48 2.96
C HIS A 324 5.04 0.86 4.44
N LEU A 325 3.90 1.24 4.99
CA LEU A 325 3.81 1.67 6.39
C LEU A 325 2.84 0.82 7.20
N VAL A 326 3.21 0.58 8.45
CA VAL A 326 2.38 -0.04 9.48
C VAL A 326 2.42 0.80 10.75
N ALA A 327 1.29 0.89 11.43
CA ALA A 327 1.16 1.44 12.78
C ALA A 327 1.31 0.33 13.81
N LYS A 328 2.22 0.47 14.76
CA LYS A 328 2.44 -0.39 15.91
C LYS A 328 1.92 0.27 17.18
N THR A 329 0.98 -0.39 17.84
CA THR A 329 0.40 0.03 19.12
C THR A 329 1.17 -0.57 20.30
N GLY A 330 0.89 -0.09 21.52
CA GLY A 330 1.61 -0.52 22.73
C GLY A 330 1.43 -1.99 23.12
N ASP A 331 0.41 -2.66 22.57
CA ASP A 331 0.16 -4.10 22.70
C ASP A 331 1.00 -4.95 21.71
N GLY A 332 1.81 -4.32 20.86
CA GLY A 332 2.64 -4.98 19.86
C GLY A 332 1.93 -5.34 18.55
N ASN A 333 0.61 -5.07 18.45
CA ASN A 333 -0.15 -5.32 17.23
C ASN A 333 0.25 -4.33 16.12
N SER A 334 0.22 -4.82 14.88
CA SER A 334 0.57 -4.02 13.68
C SER A 334 -0.66 -3.84 12.78
N TYR A 335 -0.97 -2.58 12.47
CA TYR A 335 -2.11 -2.18 11.66
C TYR A 335 -1.63 -1.53 10.36
N ARG A 336 -2.11 -2.02 9.22
CA ARG A 336 -1.73 -1.46 7.91
C ARG A 336 -2.38 -0.10 7.69
N CYS A 337 -1.72 0.74 6.88
CA CYS A 337 -2.40 1.88 6.29
C CYS A 337 -3.58 1.37 5.45
N VAL A 338 -4.76 1.97 5.64
CA VAL A 338 -6.01 1.57 4.95
C VAL A 338 -6.42 2.55 3.87
N ALA A 339 -5.89 3.77 3.89
CA ALA A 339 -6.04 4.71 2.79
C ALA A 339 -4.94 5.78 2.79
N GLU A 340 -4.66 6.37 1.63
CA GLU A 340 -3.75 7.52 1.48
C GLU A 340 -4.44 8.63 0.69
N GLN A 341 -4.55 9.82 1.29
CA GLN A 341 -5.21 10.97 0.67
C GLN A 341 -4.38 12.24 0.87
N GLY A 342 -3.63 12.64 -0.16
CA GLY A 342 -2.77 13.82 -0.11
C GLY A 342 -1.70 13.71 1.00
N PRO A 343 -1.70 14.61 2.00
CA PRO A 343 -0.77 14.53 3.12
C PRO A 343 -1.12 13.44 4.15
N LEU A 344 -2.35 12.91 4.12
CA LEU A 344 -2.91 12.08 5.18
C LEU A 344 -2.76 10.58 4.89
N LEU A 345 -2.27 9.85 5.88
CA LEU A 345 -2.26 8.39 5.93
C LEU A 345 -3.30 7.92 6.95
N TRP A 346 -4.21 7.04 6.54
CA TRP A 346 -5.31 6.59 7.38
C TRP A 346 -5.01 5.20 7.94
N PHE A 347 -5.20 5.04 9.24
CA PHE A 347 -5.09 3.75 9.93
C PHE A 347 -6.38 3.44 10.69
N LEU A 348 -6.73 2.16 10.78
CA LEU A 348 -7.81 1.68 11.66
C LEU A 348 -7.19 1.08 12.91
N LEU A 349 -7.25 1.82 14.02
CA LEU A 349 -6.65 1.45 15.30
C LEU A 349 -7.74 1.17 16.33
N PRO A 350 -7.46 0.37 17.39
CA PRO A 350 -8.38 0.22 18.52
C PRO A 350 -8.78 1.57 19.10
N SER A 351 -10.03 1.68 19.54
CA SER A 351 -10.52 2.90 20.19
C SER A 351 -9.68 3.24 21.44
N GLY A 352 -9.34 4.52 21.61
CA GLY A 352 -8.61 5.00 22.78
C GLY A 352 -7.08 4.97 22.66
N VAL A 353 -6.51 4.50 21.54
CA VAL A 353 -5.07 4.63 21.27
C VAL A 353 -4.69 6.11 21.21
N LYS A 354 -3.79 6.54 22.11
CA LYS A 354 -3.27 7.92 22.18
C LYS A 354 -1.89 8.07 21.56
N ASN A 355 -1.04 7.06 21.68
CA ASN A 355 0.33 7.05 21.17
C ASN A 355 0.58 5.73 20.44
N PHE A 356 1.26 5.80 19.29
CA PHE A 356 1.68 4.64 18.52
C PHE A 356 2.90 4.98 17.66
N ILE A 357 3.53 3.97 17.07
CA ILE A 357 4.70 4.15 16.20
C ILE A 357 4.30 3.78 14.77
N VAL A 358 4.58 4.65 13.80
CA VAL A 358 4.45 4.27 12.37
C VAL A 358 5.82 3.91 11.85
N GLU A 359 6.00 2.72 11.31
CA GLU A 359 7.29 2.26 10.80
C GLU A 359 7.19 1.58 9.44
N GLY A 360 8.35 1.40 8.81
CA GLY A 360 8.49 0.66 7.57
C GLY A 360 7.97 -0.78 7.69
N ARG A 361 7.06 -1.14 6.79
CA ARG A 361 6.52 -2.49 6.66
C ARG A 361 7.56 -3.42 6.00
N PRO A 362 7.84 -4.60 6.58
CA PRO A 362 8.62 -5.60 5.88
C PRO A 362 7.79 -6.22 4.74
N ILE A 363 8.38 -6.29 3.54
CA ILE A 363 7.81 -6.98 2.38
C ILE A 363 8.82 -8.05 1.96
N GLY A 364 8.45 -9.32 2.23
CA GLY A 364 9.41 -10.42 2.18
C GLY A 364 10.53 -10.22 3.20
N ASN A 365 11.77 -10.23 2.74
CA ASN A 365 12.96 -10.11 3.59
C ASN A 365 13.52 -8.67 3.65
N GLN A 366 12.80 -7.68 3.12
CA GLN A 366 13.30 -6.31 2.98
C GLN A 366 12.32 -5.29 3.54
N THR A 367 12.87 -4.22 4.13
CA THR A 367 12.12 -3.02 4.49
C THR A 367 12.63 -1.88 3.61
N LEU A 368 11.84 -1.49 2.61
CA LEU A 368 12.26 -0.50 1.62
C LEU A 368 12.20 0.94 2.15
N LEU A 369 11.35 1.19 3.14
CA LEU A 369 11.14 2.50 3.74
C LEU A 369 11.65 2.52 5.19
N PRO A 370 12.88 3.01 5.46
CA PRO A 370 13.48 3.01 6.80
C PRO A 370 12.97 4.19 7.65
N VAL A 371 11.68 4.18 7.97
CA VAL A 371 10.99 5.25 8.71
C VAL A 371 10.54 4.74 10.09
N GLN A 372 10.60 5.61 11.10
CA GLN A 372 9.99 5.39 12.41
C GLN A 372 9.43 6.70 12.98
N LEU A 373 8.12 6.88 12.90
CA LEU A 373 7.41 8.06 13.37
C LEU A 373 6.82 7.78 14.73
N GLN A 374 7.08 8.67 15.68
CA GLN A 374 6.34 8.69 16.93
C GLN A 374 5.09 9.52 16.74
N VAL A 375 3.93 8.88 16.86
CA VAL A 375 2.65 9.50 16.56
C VAL A 375 1.87 9.72 17.85
N THR A 376 1.43 10.97 18.05
CA THR A 376 0.54 11.36 19.14
C THR A 376 -0.80 11.78 18.56
N VAL A 377 -1.86 11.10 18.99
CA VAL A 377 -3.24 11.37 18.56
C VAL A 377 -3.77 12.56 19.34
N THR A 378 -4.18 13.60 18.61
CA THR A 378 -4.83 14.79 19.15
C THR A 378 -6.35 14.72 18.93
N SER A 379 -7.08 15.46 19.76
CA SER A 379 -8.52 15.68 19.61
C SER A 379 -8.85 16.87 18.70
N ASP A 380 -7.83 17.48 18.09
CA ASP A 380 -8.03 18.62 17.21
C ASP A 380 -8.81 18.16 15.96
N PRO A 381 -9.67 19.01 15.39
CA PRO A 381 -10.28 18.70 14.11
C PRO A 381 -9.20 18.49 13.06
N LEU A 382 -9.46 17.58 12.11
CA LEU A 382 -8.60 17.40 10.95
C LEU A 382 -8.41 18.77 10.29
N PRO A 383 -7.16 19.20 9.97
CA PRO A 383 -6.97 20.45 9.25
C PRO A 383 -7.80 20.37 7.99
N ASP A 384 -8.63 21.39 7.73
CA ASP A 384 -9.46 21.46 6.55
C ASP A 384 -8.55 21.22 5.34
N SER A 385 -8.60 20.01 4.77
CA SER A 385 -7.82 19.63 3.59
C SER A 385 -8.23 20.44 2.35
N ALA A 386 -9.13 21.40 2.53
CA ALA A 386 -9.42 22.52 1.66
C ALA A 386 -8.48 23.70 2.00
N ALA A 387 -7.17 23.51 1.82
CA ALA A 387 -6.49 24.55 1.08
C ALA A 387 -7.04 24.41 -0.35
N ASP A 388 -7.99 25.28 -0.71
CA ASP A 388 -8.23 25.61 -2.11
C ASP A 388 -6.88 25.61 -2.84
N PRO A 389 -6.79 25.08 -4.07
CA PRO A 389 -5.54 25.16 -4.83
C PRO A 389 -5.13 26.63 -4.82
N VAL A 390 -4.07 26.95 -4.07
CA VAL A 390 -3.53 28.31 -3.98
C VAL A 390 -3.27 28.70 -5.41
N ASN A 391 -4.17 29.51 -5.98
CA ASN A 391 -3.86 30.28 -7.16
C ASN A 391 -2.62 31.06 -6.73
N PRO A 392 -1.47 30.86 -7.40
CA PRO A 392 -0.27 31.59 -7.03
C PRO A 392 -0.64 33.08 -6.97
N PRO A 393 -0.25 33.79 -5.89
CA PRO A 393 -0.56 35.19 -5.75
C PRO A 393 -0.14 35.87 -7.04
N ASP A 394 -1.07 36.61 -7.64
CA ASP A 394 -0.92 37.37 -8.87
C ASP A 394 0.53 37.86 -8.99
N ALA A 395 1.33 37.11 -9.75
CA ALA A 395 2.65 37.55 -10.11
C ALA A 395 2.38 38.72 -11.03
N ALA A 396 2.45 39.92 -10.46
CA ALA A 396 2.37 41.20 -11.15
C ALA A 396 3.11 41.04 -12.48
N GLN A 397 2.32 41.00 -13.55
CA GLN A 397 2.89 40.96 -14.89
C GLN A 397 3.76 42.21 -15.03
N PRO A 398 5.05 42.07 -15.37
CA PRO A 398 5.82 43.24 -15.77
C PRO A 398 5.08 43.88 -16.96
N ALA A 399 4.84 45.18 -16.86
CA ALA A 399 4.23 45.96 -17.92
C ALA A 399 4.98 45.70 -19.25
N PRO A 400 4.27 45.61 -20.38
CA PRO A 400 4.91 45.40 -21.68
C PRO A 400 5.73 46.63 -22.04
N GLY A 401 7.03 46.56 -21.76
CA GLY A 401 8.03 47.45 -22.37
C GLY A 401 8.20 47.05 -23.83
N ASN A 402 7.93 47.99 -24.73
CA ASN A 402 8.28 47.90 -26.14
C ASN A 402 9.77 47.51 -26.29
N MET A 403 10.03 46.28 -26.74
CA MET A 403 11.30 45.95 -27.38
C MET A 403 11.04 45.85 -28.87
N GLU A 404 11.45 46.90 -29.59
CA GLU A 404 11.66 46.87 -31.03
C GLU A 404 12.56 45.68 -31.39
N MET A 405 12.03 44.78 -32.21
CA MET A 405 12.84 43.76 -32.89
C MET A 405 13.71 44.47 -33.93
N LYS A 406 15.03 44.42 -33.72
CA LYS A 406 15.98 44.60 -34.82
C LYS A 406 16.15 43.24 -35.51
N ASP A 407 15.77 43.21 -36.78
CA ASP A 407 16.16 42.18 -37.75
C ASP A 407 17.68 42.11 -37.83
N ASP A 408 18.26 41.01 -37.36
CA ASP A 408 19.62 40.60 -37.72
C ASP A 408 19.56 39.23 -38.37
N THR A 409 19.29 39.27 -39.67
CA THR A 409 19.48 38.18 -40.63
C THR A 409 20.98 37.94 -40.78
N LYS A 410 21.55 36.93 -40.10
CA LYS A 410 22.91 36.46 -40.44
C LYS A 410 23.15 34.99 -40.08
N GLY A 411 22.93 34.13 -41.08
CA GLY A 411 23.88 33.12 -41.56
C GLY A 411 24.27 31.92 -40.69
N MET A 412 24.36 30.76 -41.38
CA MET A 412 25.21 29.59 -41.06
C MET A 412 24.71 28.71 -39.89
N ASN A 413 24.59 27.39 -39.96
CA ASN A 413 25.06 26.37 -40.90
C ASN A 413 24.12 25.16 -40.84
N GLU A 414 24.03 24.52 -41.99
CA GLU A 414 23.39 23.25 -42.30
C GLU A 414 24.24 22.08 -41.76
N PRO A 415 23.70 21.19 -40.92
CA PRO A 415 24.32 19.89 -40.67
C PRO A 415 23.71 18.84 -41.60
N GLN A 416 24.58 18.28 -42.43
CA GLN A 416 24.30 17.18 -43.36
C GLN A 416 23.68 15.96 -42.68
N GLU A 417 22.63 15.44 -43.32
CA GLU A 417 22.12 14.08 -43.16
C GLU A 417 23.21 13.04 -43.44
N LYS A 418 23.25 11.98 -42.62
CA LYS A 418 23.86 10.70 -42.98
C LYS A 418 22.90 9.58 -42.57
N PRO A 419 22.39 8.76 -43.52
CA PRO A 419 21.59 7.59 -43.19
C PRO A 419 22.51 6.37 -43.10
N GLU A 420 22.59 5.73 -41.93
CA GLU A 420 23.23 4.42 -41.81
C GLU A 420 22.17 3.37 -41.48
N LYS A 421 21.70 2.71 -42.54
CA LYS A 421 20.93 1.48 -42.49
C LYS A 421 21.87 0.35 -42.04
N GLN A 422 21.64 -0.20 -40.85
CA GLN A 422 22.12 -1.54 -40.51
C GLN A 422 20.91 -2.44 -40.29
N GLY A 423 20.55 -3.17 -41.34
CA GLY A 423 19.63 -4.30 -41.25
C GLY A 423 20.35 -5.49 -40.63
N MET A 424 19.89 -5.92 -39.46
CA MET A 424 20.19 -7.24 -38.94
C MET A 424 19.09 -8.19 -39.43
N ASN A 425 19.39 -8.91 -40.52
CA ASN A 425 18.69 -10.14 -40.87
C ASN A 425 19.04 -11.18 -39.80
N MET A 426 18.08 -11.55 -38.95
CA MET A 426 18.15 -12.82 -38.24
C MET A 426 17.50 -13.89 -39.12
N GLU A 427 18.38 -14.68 -39.72
CA GLU A 427 18.05 -15.87 -40.49
C GLU A 427 17.51 -16.93 -39.51
N MET A 428 16.20 -17.14 -39.56
CA MET A 428 15.49 -18.14 -38.78
C MET A 428 15.70 -19.50 -39.47
N LYS A 429 16.63 -20.30 -38.95
CA LYS A 429 16.81 -21.70 -39.38
C LYS A 429 15.56 -22.49 -39.02
N SER A 430 14.82 -22.89 -40.05
CA SER A 430 13.80 -23.92 -40.00
C SER A 430 14.48 -25.29 -39.89
N ASP A 431 14.24 -25.99 -38.78
CA ASP A 431 14.54 -27.43 -38.67
C ASP A 431 13.55 -28.24 -39.54
N PRO A 432 14.02 -29.22 -40.33
CA PRO A 432 13.18 -30.08 -41.13
C PRO A 432 12.75 -31.36 -40.37
N GLU A 433 11.49 -31.73 -40.63
CA GLU A 433 10.97 -33.10 -40.75
C GLU A 433 11.30 -34.13 -39.64
N MET A 434 10.31 -34.41 -38.78
CA MET A 434 10.03 -35.79 -38.38
C MET A 434 8.96 -36.36 -39.30
N LYS A 435 9.30 -37.46 -39.96
CA LYS A 435 8.45 -38.32 -40.80
C LYS A 435 7.82 -39.45 -39.96
N PRO A 436 6.80 -40.14 -40.51
CA PRO A 436 5.64 -40.68 -39.79
C PRO A 436 5.87 -41.93 -38.94
#